data_AF-A0A1F2X7U3-F1
#
_entry.id   AF-A0A1F2X7U3-F1
#
_cell.length_a   1.000
_cell.length_b   1.000
_cell.length_c   1.000
_cell.angle_alpha   90.00
_cell.angle_beta   90.00
_cell.angle_gamma   90.00
#
_symmetry.space_group_name_H-M   'P 1'
#
loop_
_entity.id
_entity.type
_entity.pdbx_description
1 polymer ?
#
loop_
_entity_poly.entity_id
_entity_poly.type
_entity_poly.pdbx_seq_one_letter_code
_entity_poly.pdbx_strand_id
1 'polypeptide(L)' 'MTKQTTVRLPKDLADDAEAVARVEGTSVNALIIDALKAEIERVRQDKDFTSRAKRLLDRDRELLERLAR' A
#
# COMPACT_ATOMS: atom_id res chain seq x y z
N MET A 1 10.65 -4.91 -12.59
CA MET A 1 9.58 -4.48 -13.52
C MET A 1 8.71 -3.45 -12.84
N THR A 2 8.34 -2.37 -13.51
CA THR A 2 7.45 -1.32 -12.99
C THR A 2 6.04 -1.49 -13.57
N LYS A 3 5.01 -1.39 -12.73
CA LYS A 3 3.61 -1.37 -13.17
C LYS A 3 3.10 0.06 -13.13
N GLN A 4 2.68 0.60 -14.28
CA GLN A 4 2.07 1.93 -14.33
C GLN A 4 0.72 1.92 -13.61
N THR A 5 0.51 2.90 -12.75
CA THR A 5 -0.73 3.08 -11.97
C THR A 5 -1.06 4.56 -11.93
N THR A 6 -2.33 4.91 -12.14
CA THR A 6 -2.82 6.27 -12.07
C THR A 6 -3.60 6.46 -10.77
N VAL A 7 -3.25 7.47 -9.99
CA VAL A 7 -3.93 7.82 -8.73
C VAL A 7 -4.70 9.12 -8.90
N ARG A 8 -5.90 9.19 -8.33
CA ARG A 8 -6.70 10.43 -8.23
C ARG A 8 -6.58 10.96 -6.81
N LEU A 9 -5.77 11.99 -6.63
CA LEU A 9 -5.61 12.65 -5.34
C LEU A 9 -6.65 13.77 -5.19
N PRO A 10 -7.24 13.96 -4.00
CA PRO A 10 -7.92 15.20 -3.66
C PRO A 10 -6.99 16.40 -3.92
N LYS A 11 -7.56 17.51 -4.39
CA LYS A 11 -6.79 18.68 -4.82
C LYS A 11 -5.78 19.13 -3.74
N ASP A 12 -6.25 19.33 -2.52
CA ASP A 12 -5.41 19.85 -1.43
C ASP A 12 -4.25 18.91 -1.11
N LEU A 13 -4.49 17.59 -1.13
CA LEU A 13 -3.44 16.59 -0.94
C LEU A 13 -2.41 16.58 -2.08
N ALA A 14 -2.85 16.85 -3.32
CA ALA A 14 -1.95 16.96 -4.46
C ALA A 14 -1.06 18.20 -4.34
N ASP A 15 -1.64 19.34 -3.95
CA ASP A 15 -0.93 20.60 -3.76
C ASP A 15 0.14 20.46 -2.64
N ASP A 16 -0.22 19.84 -1.51
CA ASP A 16 0.70 19.57 -0.41
C ASP A 16 1.83 18.61 -0.81
N ALA A 17 1.50 17.53 -1.50
CA ALA A 17 2.49 16.56 -1.98
C ALA A 17 3.48 17.20 -2.96
N GLU A 18 3.02 18.09 -3.83
CA GLU A 18 3.88 18.83 -4.74
C GLU A 18 4.82 19.78 -3.98
N ALA A 19 4.29 20.51 -2.99
CA ALA A 19 5.10 21.41 -2.15
C ALA A 19 6.21 20.65 -1.42
N VAL A 20 5.88 19.52 -0.78
CA VAL A 20 6.86 18.67 -0.09
C VAL A 20 7.90 18.13 -1.07
N ALA A 21 7.46 17.55 -2.19
CA ALA A 21 8.38 17.00 -3.18
C ALA A 21 9.35 18.07 -3.71
N ARG A 22 8.85 19.29 -3.93
CA ARG A 22 9.67 20.42 -4.39
C ARG A 22 10.71 20.86 -3.36
N VAL A 23 10.35 20.94 -2.08
CA VAL A 23 11.30 21.28 -1.00
C VAL A 23 12.39 20.22 -0.87
N GLU A 24 12.02 18.95 -0.98
CA GLU A 24 12.94 17.81 -0.94
C GLU A 24 13.75 17.62 -2.24
N GLY A 25 13.53 18.44 -3.27
CA GLY A 25 14.21 18.34 -4.56
C GLY A 25 13.91 17.04 -5.32
N THR A 26 12.74 16.45 -5.08
CA THR A 26 12.30 15.17 -5.66
C THR A 26 10.99 15.33 -6.45
N SER A 27 10.44 14.22 -6.94
CA SER A 27 9.15 14.20 -7.64
C SER A 27 8.02 13.69 -6.75
N VAL A 28 6.79 14.12 -7.02
CA VAL A 28 5.58 13.57 -6.35
C VAL A 28 5.52 12.05 -6.49
N ASN A 29 5.95 11.50 -7.62
CA ASN A 29 6.03 10.05 -7.81
C ASN A 29 7.01 9.38 -6.82
N ALA A 30 8.21 9.94 -6.63
CA ALA A 30 9.16 9.42 -5.66
C ALA A 30 8.62 9.51 -4.23
N LEU A 31 8.02 10.65 -3.87
CA LEU A 31 7.36 10.85 -2.58
C LEU A 31 6.27 9.79 -2.32
N ILE A 32 5.41 9.52 -3.31
CA ILE A 32 4.37 8.48 -3.21
C ILE A 32 4.99 7.09 -3.03
N ILE A 33 6.04 6.77 -3.79
CA ILE A 33 6.72 5.47 -3.68
C ILE A 33 7.28 5.27 -2.27
N ASP A 34 7.95 6.28 -1.73
CA ASP A 34 8.59 6.17 -0.42
C ASP A 34 7.57 6.16 0.72
N ALA A 35 6.50 6.94 0.62
CA ALA A 35 5.37 6.86 1.55
C ALA A 35 4.72 5.46 1.54
N LEU A 36 4.51 4.86 0.36
CA LEU A 36 3.96 3.51 0.25
C LEU A 36 4.89 2.45 0.83
N LYS A 37 6.21 2.55 0.61
CA LYS A 37 7.19 1.64 1.24
C LYS A 37 7.15 1.75 2.76
N ALA A 38 7.16 2.98 3.28
CA ALA A 38 7.11 3.22 4.72
C ALA A 38 5.84 2.64 5.34
N GLU A 39 4.69 2.83 4.69
CA GLU A 39 3.42 2.27 5.15
C GLU A 39 3.40 0.73 5.09
N ILE A 40 3.93 0.11 4.03
CA ILE A 40 4.05 -1.35 3.94
C ILE A 40 4.93 -1.91 5.06
N GLU A 41 6.07 -1.27 5.34
CA GLU A 41 6.96 -1.70 6.42
C GLU A 41 6.31 -1.55 7.80
N ARG A 42 5.60 -0.43 8.03
CA ARG A 42 4.82 -0.21 9.26
C ARG A 42 3.79 -1.32 9.45
N VAL A 43 3.05 -1.66 8.39
CA VAL A 43 2.03 -2.71 8.41
C VAL A 43 2.64 -4.11 8.58
N ARG A 44 3.82 -4.38 8.02
CA ARG A 44 4.54 -5.66 8.22
C ARG A 44 4.96 -5.86 9.67
N GLN A 45 5.31 -4.79 10.37
CA GLN A 45 5.67 -4.83 11.78
C GLN A 45 4.45 -4.94 12.71
N ASP A 46 3.25 -4.66 12.21
CA ASP A 46 2.00 -4.87 12.91
C ASP A 46 1.65 -6.37 12.97
N LYS A 47 1.88 -6.96 14.15
CA LYS A 47 1.61 -8.38 14.44
C LYS A 47 0.11 -8.72 14.36
N ASP A 48 -0.76 -7.75 14.64
CA ASP A 48 -2.22 -7.95 14.59
C ASP A 48 -2.72 -7.91 13.16
N PHE A 49 -2.15 -7.03 12.32
CA PHE A 49 -2.41 -7.04 10.88
C PHE A 49 -1.99 -8.38 10.25
N THR A 50 -0.77 -8.83 10.52
CA THR A 50 -0.26 -10.10 9.98
C THR A 50 -1.09 -11.30 10.45
N SER A 51 -1.52 -11.30 11.71
CA SER A 51 -2.38 -12.37 12.25
C SER A 51 -3.77 -12.40 11.60
N ARG A 52 -4.37 -11.23 11.33
CA ARG A 52 -5.64 -11.14 10.60
C ARG A 52 -5.50 -11.61 9.15
N ALA A 53 -4.44 -11.20 8.47
CA ALA A 53 -4.16 -11.62 7.10
C ALA A 53 -3.99 -13.15 7.00
N LYS A 54 -3.25 -13.76 7.94
CA LYS A 54 -3.08 -15.22 8.00
C LYS A 54 -4.41 -15.95 8.19
N ARG A 55 -5.24 -15.50 9.15
CA ARG A 55 -6.57 -16.08 9.35
C ARG A 55 -7.49 -15.96 8.13
N LEU A 56 -7.37 -14.89 7.36
CA LEU A 56 -8.12 -14.73 6.12
C LEU A 56 -7.69 -15.77 5.10
N LEU A 57 -6.38 -15.92 4.87
CA LEU A 57 -5.83 -16.91 3.94
C LEU A 57 -6.18 -18.35 4.32
N ASP A 58 -6.14 -18.70 5.61
CA ASP A 58 -6.51 -20.03 6.07
C ASP A 58 -7.98 -20.35 5.77
N ARG A 59 -8.89 -19.39 6.01
CA ARG A 59 -10.32 -19.54 5.66
C ARG A 59 -10.55 -19.62 4.16
N ASP A 60 -9.85 -18.81 3.38
CA ASP A 60 -9.98 -18.82 1.92
C ASP A 60 -9.48 -20.16 1.35
N ARG A 61 -8.42 -20.75 1.92
CA ARG A 61 -7.96 -22.10 1.58
C ARG A 61 -9.01 -23.15 1.93
N GLU A 62 -9.56 -23.14 3.14
CA GLU A 62 -10.62 -24.06 3.55
C GLU A 62 -11.85 -23.97 2.62
N LEU A 63 -12.22 -22.76 2.20
CA LEU A 63 -13.32 -22.55 1.26
C LEU A 63 -13.01 -23.17 -0.11
N LEU A 64 -11.81 -22.95 -0.64
CA LEU A 64 -11.39 -23.55 -1.91
C LEU A 64 -11.37 -25.08 -1.85
N GLU A 65 -10.88 -25.67 -0.76
CA GLU A 65 -10.88 -27.13 -0.56
C GLU A 65 -12.29 -27.72 -0.53
N ARG A 66 -13.26 -26.98 0.02
CA ARG A 66 -14.68 -27.38 0.03
C ARG A 66 -15.34 -27.27 -1.34
N LEU A 67 -15.00 -26.23 -2.11
CA LEU A 67 -15.57 -25.99 -3.44
C LEU A 67 -14.93 -26.84 -4.54
N ALA A 68 -13.73 -27.35 -4.32
CA ALA A 68 -13.03 -28.25 -5.25
C ALA A 68 -13.46 -29.73 -5.13
N ARG A 69 -14.44 -30.04 -4.26
CA ARG A 69 -15.06 -31.37 -4.14
C ARG A 69 -16.32 -31.51 -4.97
#